data_AF-A0A7V4ZBH8-F1
#
_entry.id   AF-A0A7V4ZBH8-F1
#
_cell.length_a   1.000
_cell.length_b   1.000
_cell.length_c   1.000
_cell.angle_alpha   90.00
_cell.angle_beta   90.00
_cell.angle_gamma   90.00
#
_symmetry.space_group_name_H-M   'P 1'
#
loop_
_entity.id
_entity.type
_entity.pdbx_description
1 polymer ?
#
loop_
_entity_poly.entity_id
_entity_poly.type
_entity_poly.pdbx_seq_one_letter_code
_entity_poly.pdbx_strand_id
1 'polypeptide(L)'
;MQITRSVATSHDEAVARRIIGAYLEGAGFRLVSEAPVLVYERGSATGSMFGFSPKKWQARASIQFTPSPEAGTNVFAVLDVNTTGQWVTKRERGMLESEMDGLVAALGDTAVVGEGAFGEGQRPTLQQAAAAQEQHRLERQCKSGANWFYWIAGLSVINTLVGLFGGRITFLIGLGITQLVDGITQAVAASVPQDIALVVKIVGFVVSLGMAVLFVVFGILANQRRKWAFIVGMVVYGLDGLLFIWVQDWWSFGFHLLVLYALYAGLRALNQLAEVARLKPGE
;
A
#
# COMPACT_ATOMS: atom_id res chain seq x y z
N MET A 1 -16.08 -2.82 -8.90
CA MET A 1 -17.00 -3.49 -9.84
C MET A 1 -16.43 -4.88 -10.14
N GLN A 2 -17.26 -5.92 -10.21
CA GLN A 2 -16.78 -7.28 -10.48
C GLN A 2 -17.41 -7.86 -11.76
N ILE A 3 -16.59 -8.52 -12.57
CA ILE A 3 -17.02 -9.31 -13.73
C ILE A 3 -16.49 -10.73 -13.55
N THR A 4 -17.35 -11.73 -13.76
CA THR A 4 -16.98 -13.13 -13.61
C THR A 4 -17.19 -13.90 -14.91
N ARG A 5 -16.31 -14.86 -15.19
CA ARG A 5 -16.44 -15.84 -16.28
C ARG A 5 -16.09 -17.23 -15.78
N SER A 6 -16.80 -18.21 -16.32
CA SER A 6 -16.60 -19.63 -16.08
C SER A 6 -16.54 -20.32 -17.43
N VAL A 7 -15.51 -21.13 -17.64
CA VAL A 7 -15.30 -21.84 -18.90
C VAL A 7 -14.68 -23.21 -18.67
N ALA A 8 -15.16 -24.22 -19.38
CA ALA A 8 -14.52 -25.52 -19.45
C ALA A 8 -13.59 -25.56 -20.68
N THR A 9 -12.39 -26.13 -20.54
CA THR A 9 -11.42 -26.23 -21.63
C THR A 9 -10.75 -27.60 -21.64
N SER A 10 -10.64 -28.21 -22.82
CA SER A 10 -9.99 -29.51 -23.05
C SER A 10 -8.52 -29.54 -22.70
N HIS A 11 -7.92 -28.37 -22.44
CA HIS A 11 -6.55 -28.23 -21.97
C HIS A 11 -6.37 -28.74 -20.53
N ASP A 12 -5.20 -29.30 -20.26
CA ASP A 12 -4.78 -29.54 -18.88
C ASP A 12 -4.53 -28.20 -18.15
N GLU A 13 -4.44 -28.27 -16.82
CA GLU A 13 -4.28 -27.08 -15.98
C GLU A 13 -3.01 -26.28 -16.33
N ALA A 14 -1.91 -26.95 -16.65
CA ALA A 14 -0.64 -26.29 -16.95
C ALA A 14 -0.71 -25.48 -18.26
N VAL A 15 -1.33 -26.05 -19.29
CA VAL A 15 -1.57 -25.39 -20.57
C VAL A 15 -2.56 -24.26 -20.41
N ALA A 16 -3.66 -24.46 -19.67
CA ALA A 16 -4.65 -23.42 -19.40
C ALA A 16 -4.04 -22.23 -18.63
N ARG A 17 -3.21 -22.51 -17.60
CA ARG A 17 -2.45 -21.48 -16.86
C ARG A 17 -1.56 -20.66 -17.78
N ARG A 18 -0.82 -21.30 -18.68
CA ARG A 18 0.08 -20.62 -19.61
C ARG A 18 -0.68 -19.73 -20.62
N ILE A 19 -1.79 -20.22 -21.16
CA ILE A 19 -2.62 -19.47 -22.11
C ILE A 19 -3.20 -18.22 -21.45
N ILE A 20 -3.79 -18.37 -20.26
CA ILE A 20 -4.38 -17.25 -19.52
C ILE A 20 -3.31 -16.24 -19.09
N GLY A 21 -2.16 -16.73 -18.62
CA GLY A 21 -1.03 -15.87 -18.26
C GLY A 21 -0.59 -15.02 -19.44
N ALA A 22 -0.36 -15.63 -20.60
CA ALA A 22 0.02 -14.91 -21.82
C ALA A 22 -1.04 -13.88 -22.25
N TYR A 23 -2.32 -14.22 -22.15
CA TYR A 23 -3.41 -13.29 -22.46
C TYR A 23 -3.40 -12.07 -21.53
N LEU A 24 -3.35 -12.30 -20.22
CA LEU A 24 -3.39 -11.25 -19.20
C LEU A 24 -2.15 -10.35 -19.26
N GLU A 25 -0.98 -10.92 -19.49
CA GLU A 25 0.27 -10.17 -19.69
C GLU A 25 0.22 -9.32 -20.96
N GLY A 26 -0.32 -9.86 -22.06
CA GLY A 26 -0.58 -9.10 -23.28
C GLY A 26 -1.59 -7.96 -23.09
N ALA A 27 -2.55 -8.12 -22.18
CA ALA A 27 -3.50 -7.09 -21.76
C ALA A 27 -2.89 -6.08 -20.76
N GLY A 28 -1.63 -6.25 -20.36
CA GLY A 28 -0.88 -5.34 -19.49
C GLY A 28 -1.03 -5.63 -18.00
N PHE A 29 -1.56 -6.78 -17.62
CA PHE A 29 -1.52 -7.25 -16.23
C PHE A 29 -0.13 -7.79 -15.87
N ARG A 30 0.17 -7.79 -14.58
CA ARG A 30 1.37 -8.37 -14.00
C ARG A 30 1.00 -9.42 -12.98
N LEU A 31 1.70 -10.54 -13.02
CA LEU A 31 1.52 -11.63 -12.08
C LEU A 31 1.91 -11.20 -10.66
N VAL A 32 1.05 -11.50 -9.69
CA VAL A 32 1.23 -11.16 -8.26
C VAL A 32 1.29 -12.43 -7.40
N SER A 33 0.56 -13.48 -7.77
CA SER A 33 0.61 -14.77 -7.08
C SER A 33 0.27 -15.93 -8.03
N GLU A 34 0.94 -17.07 -7.88
CA GLU A 34 0.74 -18.28 -8.68
C GLU A 34 -0.05 -19.38 -7.97
N ALA A 35 -0.15 -19.30 -6.64
CA ALA A 35 -0.79 -20.30 -5.79
C ALA A 35 -1.38 -19.67 -4.52
N PRO A 36 -2.51 -20.16 -4.00
CA PRO A 36 -3.35 -21.25 -4.55
C PRO A 36 -4.25 -20.82 -5.72
N VAL A 37 -4.31 -19.53 -6.00
CA VAL A 37 -5.07 -18.90 -7.10
C VAL A 37 -4.10 -18.07 -7.91
N LEU A 38 -4.25 -18.09 -9.23
CA LEU A 38 -3.45 -17.29 -10.13
C LEU A 38 -3.98 -15.85 -10.10
N VAL A 39 -3.18 -14.88 -9.65
CA VAL A 39 -3.60 -13.50 -9.43
C VAL A 39 -2.74 -12.54 -10.24
N TYR A 40 -3.40 -11.70 -11.02
CA TYR A 40 -2.83 -10.70 -11.90
C TYR A 40 -3.38 -9.30 -11.57
N GLU A 41 -2.54 -8.27 -11.65
CA GLU A 41 -2.93 -6.88 -11.40
C GLU A 41 -2.50 -5.92 -12.52
N ARG A 42 -3.33 -4.91 -12.80
CA ARG A 42 -3.06 -3.82 -13.72
C ARG A 42 -3.46 -2.48 -13.11
N GLY A 43 -2.77 -1.41 -13.51
CA GLY A 43 -3.13 -0.04 -13.15
C GLY A 43 -2.78 0.35 -11.72
N SER A 44 -3.33 1.48 -11.25
CA SER A 44 -3.07 1.99 -9.90
C SER A 44 -4.29 2.69 -9.31
N ALA A 45 -4.32 2.81 -7.98
CA ALA A 45 -5.40 3.51 -7.29
C ALA A 45 -5.47 5.00 -7.67
N THR A 46 -4.34 5.64 -7.97
CA THR A 46 -4.32 7.02 -8.49
C THR A 46 -4.84 7.08 -9.92
N GLY A 47 -4.54 6.06 -10.73
CA GLY A 47 -5.13 5.90 -12.06
C GLY A 47 -6.65 5.72 -12.02
N SER A 48 -7.20 5.00 -11.04
CA SER A 48 -8.65 4.93 -10.81
C SER A 48 -9.29 6.24 -10.36
N MET A 49 -8.52 7.21 -9.83
CA MET A 49 -9.06 8.50 -9.40
C MET A 49 -9.00 9.55 -10.51
N PHE A 50 -7.90 9.58 -11.29
CA PHE A 50 -7.62 10.65 -12.26
C PHE A 50 -7.53 10.18 -13.72
N GLY A 51 -7.61 8.87 -13.97
CA GLY A 51 -7.53 8.30 -15.31
C GLY A 51 -8.90 8.24 -15.98
N PHE A 52 -9.03 8.86 -17.15
CA PHE A 52 -10.20 8.76 -18.04
C PHE A 52 -10.17 7.52 -18.95
N SER A 53 -9.36 6.50 -18.60
CA SER A 53 -9.23 5.27 -19.38
C SER A 53 -9.24 4.06 -18.45
N PRO A 54 -10.13 3.07 -18.69
CA PRO A 54 -10.22 1.84 -17.89
C PRO A 54 -8.90 1.07 -17.80
N LYS A 55 -8.03 1.19 -18.80
CA LYS A 55 -6.71 0.54 -18.80
C LYS A 55 -5.77 1.06 -17.70
N LYS A 56 -6.01 2.29 -17.21
CA LYS A 56 -5.24 2.90 -16.11
C LYS A 56 -5.83 2.61 -14.73
N TRP A 57 -7.07 2.11 -14.69
CA TRP A 57 -7.74 1.79 -13.44
C TRP A 57 -7.09 0.58 -12.79
N GLN A 58 -7.08 0.57 -11.46
CA GLN A 58 -6.64 -0.59 -10.70
C GLN A 58 -7.63 -1.73 -10.93
N ALA A 59 -7.15 -2.79 -11.58
CA ALA A 59 -7.90 -4.01 -11.86
C ALA A 59 -7.11 -5.23 -11.39
N ARG A 60 -7.81 -6.21 -10.80
CA ARG A 60 -7.25 -7.48 -10.36
C ARG A 60 -8.02 -8.63 -11.01
N ALA A 61 -7.32 -9.49 -11.73
CA ALA A 61 -7.85 -10.73 -12.26
C ALA A 61 -7.41 -11.90 -11.36
N SER A 62 -8.35 -12.69 -10.86
CA SER A 62 -8.10 -13.89 -10.03
C SER A 62 -8.65 -15.11 -10.74
N ILE A 63 -7.82 -16.13 -10.94
CA ILE A 63 -8.11 -17.28 -11.81
C ILE A 63 -7.85 -18.59 -11.05
N GLN A 64 -8.86 -19.46 -11.06
CA GLN A 64 -8.74 -20.82 -10.55
C GLN A 64 -8.90 -21.84 -11.66
N PHE A 65 -8.21 -22.95 -11.48
CA PHE A 65 -8.28 -24.13 -12.30
C PHE A 65 -8.80 -25.26 -11.43
N THR A 66 -9.74 -26.04 -11.96
CA THR A 66 -10.26 -27.24 -11.30
C THR A 66 -10.31 -28.35 -12.33
N PRO A 67 -9.77 -29.55 -12.04
CA PRO A 67 -9.87 -30.68 -12.95
C PRO A 67 -11.34 -31.01 -13.26
N SER A 68 -11.65 -31.23 -14.54
CA SER A 68 -12.97 -31.61 -15.03
C SER A 68 -12.89 -32.99 -15.70
N PRO A 69 -13.61 -34.01 -15.21
CA PRO A 69 -13.55 -35.36 -15.77
C PRO A 69 -14.00 -35.43 -17.25
N GLU A 70 -14.91 -34.55 -17.66
CA GLU A 70 -15.50 -34.54 -19.00
C GLU A 70 -14.78 -33.60 -19.97
N ALA A 71 -14.23 -32.50 -19.44
CA ALA A 71 -13.78 -31.39 -20.25
C ALA A 71 -12.30 -31.04 -20.05
N GLY A 72 -11.51 -31.75 -19.24
CA GLY A 72 -10.11 -31.42 -18.96
C GLY A 72 -9.97 -30.51 -17.73
N THR A 73 -10.12 -29.20 -17.91
CA THR A 73 -9.99 -28.21 -16.83
C THR A 73 -11.15 -27.20 -16.86
N ASN A 74 -11.77 -26.95 -15.72
CA ASN A 74 -12.67 -25.82 -15.51
C ASN A 74 -11.87 -24.61 -15.02
N VAL A 75 -12.10 -23.46 -15.65
CA VAL A 75 -11.46 -22.19 -15.34
C VAL A 75 -12.51 -21.21 -14.83
N PHE A 76 -12.30 -20.67 -13.62
CA PHE A 76 -13.10 -19.57 -13.08
C PHE A 76 -12.24 -18.32 -13.00
N ALA A 77 -12.68 -17.24 -13.63
CA ALA A 77 -11.97 -15.97 -13.65
C ALA A 77 -12.84 -14.85 -13.08
N VAL A 78 -12.29 -14.10 -12.12
CA VAL A 78 -12.90 -12.93 -11.50
C VAL A 78 -12.05 -11.70 -11.79
N LEU A 79 -12.64 -10.70 -12.43
CA LEU A 79 -12.04 -9.38 -12.63
C LEU A 79 -12.68 -8.37 -11.68
N ASP A 80 -11.92 -7.94 -10.67
CA ASP A 80 -12.29 -6.85 -9.78
C ASP A 80 -11.65 -5.54 -10.24
N VAL A 81 -12.46 -4.52 -10.48
CA VAL A 81 -12.03 -3.20 -10.93
C VAL A 81 -12.39 -2.16 -9.88
N ASN A 82 -11.37 -1.44 -9.40
CA ASN A 82 -11.55 -0.35 -8.47
C ASN A 82 -12.12 0.88 -9.19
N THR A 83 -13.40 1.15 -8.96
CA THR A 83 -14.18 2.25 -9.55
C THR A 83 -14.38 3.40 -8.55
N THR A 84 -13.57 3.48 -7.49
CA THR A 84 -13.75 4.47 -6.42
C THR A 84 -13.71 5.89 -6.99
N GLY A 85 -14.77 6.66 -6.77
CA GLY A 85 -14.86 8.07 -7.17
C GLY A 85 -15.17 8.31 -8.65
N GLN A 86 -15.53 7.27 -9.41
CA GLN A 86 -15.85 7.38 -10.84
C GLN A 86 -17.19 6.71 -11.19
N TRP A 87 -17.95 7.35 -12.08
CA TRP A 87 -19.13 6.76 -12.70
C TRP A 87 -18.71 5.90 -13.89
N VAL A 88 -19.01 4.59 -13.85
CA VAL A 88 -18.69 3.68 -14.96
C VAL A 88 -19.72 3.83 -16.07
N THR A 89 -19.28 4.27 -17.23
CA THR A 89 -20.12 4.38 -18.42
C THR A 89 -20.41 3.01 -19.04
N LYS A 90 -21.47 2.91 -19.85
CA LYS A 90 -21.78 1.68 -20.61
C LYS A 90 -20.62 1.24 -21.50
N ARG A 91 -19.90 2.20 -22.10
CA ARG A 91 -18.76 1.94 -22.97
C ARG A 91 -17.58 1.31 -22.21
N GLU A 92 -17.28 1.82 -21.03
CA GLU A 92 -16.17 1.30 -20.19
C GLU A 92 -16.50 -0.08 -19.64
N ARG A 93 -17.75 -0.30 -19.22
CA ARG A 93 -18.20 -1.64 -18.84
C ARG A 93 -18.07 -2.62 -20.00
N GLY A 94 -18.55 -2.26 -21.20
CA GLY A 94 -18.46 -3.12 -22.38
C GLY A 94 -17.01 -3.45 -22.77
N MET A 95 -16.08 -2.50 -22.58
CA MET A 95 -14.66 -2.75 -22.77
C MET A 95 -14.11 -3.80 -21.79
N LEU A 96 -14.46 -3.69 -20.50
CA LEU A 96 -14.04 -4.64 -19.47
C LEU A 96 -14.68 -6.02 -19.65
N GLU A 97 -15.94 -6.06 -20.12
CA GLU A 97 -16.62 -7.30 -20.49
C GLU A 97 -15.91 -7.96 -21.68
N SER A 98 -15.57 -7.20 -22.73
CA SER A 98 -14.85 -7.72 -23.90
C SER A 98 -13.45 -8.26 -23.57
N GLU A 99 -12.80 -7.73 -22.53
CA GLU A 99 -11.52 -8.22 -22.02
C GLU A 99 -11.69 -9.59 -21.34
N MET A 100 -12.78 -9.78 -20.60
CA MET A 100 -13.09 -11.09 -20.02
C MET A 100 -13.54 -12.10 -21.08
N ASP A 101 -14.27 -11.65 -22.09
CA ASP A 101 -14.69 -12.51 -23.20
C ASP A 101 -13.48 -12.93 -24.06
N GLY A 102 -12.50 -12.04 -24.24
CA GLY A 102 -11.23 -12.37 -24.90
C GLY A 102 -10.40 -13.39 -24.12
N LEU A 103 -10.42 -13.35 -22.78
CA LEU A 103 -9.77 -14.38 -21.95
C LEU A 103 -10.42 -15.75 -22.14
N VAL A 104 -11.75 -15.80 -22.20
CA VAL A 104 -12.50 -17.04 -22.48
C VAL A 104 -12.19 -17.55 -23.88
N ALA A 105 -12.20 -16.66 -24.88
CA ALA A 105 -11.88 -17.01 -26.27
C ALA A 105 -10.45 -17.55 -26.43
N ALA A 106 -9.48 -17.06 -25.65
CA ALA A 106 -8.11 -17.55 -25.68
C ALA A 106 -7.99 -19.05 -25.32
N LEU A 107 -8.96 -19.61 -24.60
CA LEU A 107 -8.98 -21.02 -24.15
C LEU A 107 -9.63 -22.01 -25.14
N GLY A 108 -10.19 -21.56 -26.26
CA GLY A 108 -10.65 -22.41 -27.39
C GLY A 108 -12.13 -22.88 -27.40
N ASP A 109 -12.50 -23.59 -28.48
CA ASP A 109 -13.88 -23.83 -29.02
C ASP A 109 -14.81 -24.77 -28.23
N THR A 110 -14.42 -25.30 -27.07
CA THR A 110 -15.37 -25.99 -26.16
C THR A 110 -15.69 -25.15 -24.93
N ALA A 111 -15.64 -23.83 -25.07
CA ALA A 111 -16.13 -22.89 -24.08
C ALA A 111 -17.67 -22.95 -24.00
N VAL A 112 -18.21 -24.02 -23.43
CA VAL A 112 -19.56 -23.98 -22.89
C VAL A 112 -19.49 -22.94 -21.78
N VAL A 113 -20.03 -21.74 -22.03
CA VAL A 113 -20.34 -20.74 -21.01
C VAL A 113 -21.46 -21.35 -20.16
N GLY A 114 -21.09 -22.34 -19.35
CA GLY A 114 -22.00 -22.97 -18.43
C GLY A 114 -22.23 -22.00 -17.29
N GLU A 115 -23.44 -21.43 -17.19
CA GLU A 115 -23.90 -20.73 -16.00
C GLU A 115 -23.80 -21.60 -14.71
N GLY A 116 -23.44 -22.88 -14.82
CA GLY A 116 -23.28 -23.84 -13.71
C GLY A 116 -21.99 -24.67 -13.67
N ALA A 117 -20.91 -24.37 -14.41
CA ALA A 117 -19.72 -25.26 -14.42
C ALA A 117 -18.87 -25.26 -13.11
N PHE A 118 -19.16 -24.34 -12.18
CA PHE A 118 -18.67 -24.39 -10.81
C PHE A 118 -19.86 -24.58 -9.89
N GLY A 119 -19.92 -25.71 -9.17
CA GLY A 119 -20.93 -25.92 -8.14
C GLY A 119 -20.92 -24.76 -7.15
N GLU A 120 -22.08 -24.44 -6.57
CA GLU A 120 -22.26 -23.33 -5.62
C GLU A 120 -21.23 -23.32 -4.47
N GLY A 121 -20.60 -24.45 -4.15
CA GLY A 121 -19.53 -24.55 -3.15
C GLY A 121 -18.11 -24.11 -3.59
N GLN A 122 -17.81 -24.02 -4.89
CA GLN A 122 -16.48 -23.63 -5.40
C GLN A 122 -16.35 -22.11 -5.65
N ARG A 123 -17.46 -21.44 -5.99
CA ARG A 123 -17.54 -19.98 -6.10
C ARG A 123 -17.18 -19.22 -4.79
N PRO A 124 -17.66 -19.64 -3.61
CA PRO A 124 -17.33 -18.97 -2.35
C PRO A 124 -15.86 -19.15 -1.96
N THR A 125 -15.22 -20.29 -2.24
CA THR A 125 -13.81 -20.52 -1.85
C THR A 125 -12.85 -19.58 -2.59
N LEU A 126 -13.17 -19.17 -3.82
CA LEU A 126 -12.37 -18.20 -4.57
C LEU A 126 -12.55 -16.75 -4.15
N GLN A 127 -13.78 -16.36 -3.91
CA GLN A 127 -14.06 -15.06 -3.31
C GLN A 127 -13.39 -14.97 -1.94
N GLN A 128 -13.39 -16.05 -1.16
CA GLN A 128 -12.71 -16.13 0.13
C GLN A 128 -11.18 -16.06 0.00
N ALA A 129 -10.57 -16.80 -0.93
CA ALA A 129 -9.11 -16.77 -1.14
C ALA A 129 -8.62 -15.42 -1.66
N ALA A 130 -9.31 -14.82 -2.64
CA ALA A 130 -9.00 -13.49 -3.16
C ALA A 130 -9.21 -12.40 -2.09
N ALA A 131 -10.28 -12.51 -1.27
CA ALA A 131 -10.51 -11.61 -0.15
C ALA A 131 -9.44 -11.77 0.95
N ALA A 132 -9.00 -12.99 1.25
CA ALA A 132 -7.94 -13.25 2.22
C ALA A 132 -6.60 -12.65 1.76
N GLN A 133 -6.24 -12.81 0.48
CA GLN A 133 -5.04 -12.20 -0.09
C GLN A 133 -5.12 -10.68 -0.09
N GLU A 134 -6.29 -10.10 -0.38
CA GLU A 134 -6.48 -8.64 -0.28
C GLU A 134 -6.34 -8.15 1.15
N GLN A 135 -6.93 -8.85 2.11
CA GLN A 135 -6.77 -8.54 3.54
C GLN A 135 -5.29 -8.55 3.92
N HIS A 136 -4.53 -9.59 3.54
CA HIS A 136 -3.09 -9.66 3.81
C HIS A 136 -2.30 -8.52 3.15
N ARG A 137 -2.64 -8.12 1.92
CA ARG A 137 -1.99 -6.99 1.22
C ARG A 137 -2.23 -5.68 1.98
N LEU A 138 -3.47 -5.42 2.39
CA LEU A 138 -3.82 -4.22 3.15
C LEU A 138 -3.18 -4.20 4.53
N GLU A 139 -3.06 -5.35 5.20
CA GLU A 139 -2.34 -5.47 6.47
C GLU A 139 -0.86 -5.14 6.31
N ARG A 140 -0.21 -5.67 5.27
CA ARG A 140 1.19 -5.34 4.95
C ARG A 140 1.35 -3.86 4.69
N GLN A 141 0.46 -3.25 3.90
CA GLN A 141 0.52 -1.83 3.58
C GLN A 141 0.27 -0.93 4.82
N CYS A 142 -0.65 -1.34 5.70
CA CYS A 142 -0.89 -0.67 6.98
C CYS A 142 0.37 -0.71 7.86
N LYS A 143 0.99 -1.89 8.00
CA LYS A 143 2.22 -2.07 8.79
C LYS A 143 3.40 -1.31 8.20
N SER A 144 3.59 -1.36 6.88
CA SER A 144 4.68 -0.63 6.22
C SER A 144 4.52 0.88 6.43
N GLY A 145 3.29 1.40 6.36
CA GLY A 145 2.98 2.79 6.69
C GLY A 145 3.31 3.11 8.15
N ALA A 146 2.82 2.32 9.11
CA ALA A 146 3.10 2.53 10.53
C ALA A 146 4.61 2.49 10.86
N ASN A 147 5.37 1.63 10.18
CA ASN A 147 6.81 1.49 10.39
C ASN A 147 7.63 2.72 9.98
N TRP A 148 7.08 3.62 9.16
CA TRP A 148 7.74 4.90 8.87
C TRP A 148 7.92 5.77 10.12
N PHE A 149 7.06 5.64 11.14
CA PHE A 149 7.27 6.32 12.42
C PHE A 149 8.56 5.86 13.12
N TYR A 150 8.92 4.57 13.02
CA TYR A 150 10.18 4.08 13.55
C TYR A 150 11.39 4.55 12.72
N TRP A 151 11.24 4.66 11.40
CA TRP A 151 12.27 5.26 10.54
C TRP A 151 12.52 6.72 10.91
N ILE A 152 11.46 7.51 11.12
CA ILE A 152 11.56 8.89 11.60
C ILE A 152 12.36 8.93 12.91
N ALA A 153 11.98 8.12 13.89
CA ALA A 153 12.66 8.07 15.19
C ALA A 153 14.14 7.65 15.05
N GLY A 154 14.42 6.60 14.29
CA GLY A 154 15.77 6.08 14.08
C GLY A 154 16.68 7.09 13.38
N LEU A 155 16.21 7.72 12.31
CA LEU A 155 16.96 8.77 11.60
C LEU A 155 17.20 9.98 12.50
N SER A 156 16.25 10.34 13.36
CA SER A 156 16.40 11.44 14.32
C SER A 156 17.48 11.17 15.37
N VAL A 157 17.51 9.95 15.90
CA VAL A 157 18.55 9.52 16.85
C VAL A 157 19.92 9.52 16.19
N ILE A 158 20.04 8.99 14.97
CA ILE A 158 21.29 8.99 14.21
C ILE A 158 21.81 10.43 14.04
N ASN A 159 20.95 11.37 13.64
CA ASN A 159 21.34 12.78 13.48
C ASN A 159 21.84 13.39 14.78
N THR A 160 21.14 13.13 15.88
CA THR A 160 21.53 13.61 17.21
C THR A 160 22.90 13.05 17.62
N LEU A 161 23.16 11.76 17.38
CA LEU A 161 24.44 11.13 17.67
C LEU A 161 25.58 11.71 16.83
N VAL A 162 25.35 11.93 15.53
CA VAL A 162 26.35 12.51 14.63
C VAL A 162 26.75 13.92 15.11
N GLY A 163 25.78 14.74 15.49
CA GLY A 163 26.03 16.07 16.08
C GLY A 163 26.82 16.00 17.38
N LEU A 164 26.50 15.04 18.27
CA LEU A 164 27.18 14.86 19.54
C LEU A 164 28.67 14.48 19.39
N PHE A 165 29.00 13.61 18.42
CA PHE A 165 30.37 13.16 18.16
C PHE A 165 31.17 14.12 17.25
N GLY A 166 30.67 15.32 16.99
CA GLY A 166 31.37 16.34 16.19
C GLY A 166 31.42 16.03 14.69
N GLY A 167 30.58 15.12 14.21
CA GLY A 167 30.43 14.86 12.79
C GLY A 167 29.82 16.07 12.09
N ARG A 168 30.46 16.54 11.02
CA ARG A 168 29.94 17.64 10.17
C ARG A 168 28.84 17.20 9.19
N ILE A 169 28.45 15.93 9.22
CA ILE A 169 27.39 15.40 8.38
C ILE A 169 26.06 15.69 9.08
N THR A 170 25.54 16.91 8.93
CA THR A 170 24.11 17.15 9.18
C THR A 170 23.35 16.41 8.09
N PHE A 171 22.84 15.22 8.39
CA PHE A 171 22.00 14.49 7.46
C PHE A 171 20.77 15.37 7.16
N LEU A 172 20.53 15.69 5.88
CA LEU A 172 19.40 16.49 5.37
C LEU A 172 18.02 15.81 5.57
N ILE A 173 17.92 14.86 6.48
CA ILE A 173 16.78 13.96 6.66
C ILE A 173 16.61 13.72 8.16
N GLY A 174 16.15 14.75 8.88
CA GLY A 174 15.87 14.72 10.31
C GLY A 174 14.60 15.50 10.66
N LEU A 175 14.19 15.48 11.92
CA LEU A 175 13.09 16.32 12.40
C LEU A 175 13.52 17.79 12.45
N GLY A 176 12.71 18.68 11.90
CA GLY A 176 12.98 20.13 11.87
C GLY A 176 13.16 20.70 13.27
N ILE A 177 12.35 20.25 14.23
CA ILE A 177 12.44 20.67 15.63
C ILE A 177 13.75 20.24 16.28
N THR A 178 14.31 19.08 15.92
CA THR A 178 15.62 18.65 16.46
C THR A 178 16.74 19.54 15.95
N GLN A 179 16.70 19.93 14.67
CA GLN A 179 17.67 20.87 14.11
C GLN A 179 17.53 22.27 14.70
N LEU A 180 16.30 22.73 14.96
CA LEU A 180 16.05 24.01 15.63
C LEU A 180 16.60 24.00 17.07
N VAL A 181 16.35 22.92 17.83
CA VAL A 181 16.89 22.73 19.18
C VAL A 181 18.42 22.71 19.15
N ASP A 182 19.02 21.98 18.22
CA ASP A 182 20.47 21.93 18.06
C ASP A 182 21.06 23.31 17.73
N GLY A 183 20.41 24.07 16.83
CA GLY A 183 20.83 25.43 16.49
C GLY A 183 20.76 26.39 17.69
N ILE A 184 19.66 26.36 18.46
CA ILE A 184 19.50 27.17 19.67
C ILE A 184 20.52 26.77 20.73
N THR A 185 20.69 25.47 21.00
CA THR A 185 21.62 25.00 22.02
C THR A 185 23.07 25.34 21.67
N GLN A 186 23.46 25.27 20.40
CA GLN A 186 24.77 25.72 19.94
C GLN A 186 24.97 27.23 20.12
N ALA A 187 23.98 28.05 19.74
CA ALA A 187 24.06 29.50 19.88
C ALA A 187 24.17 29.94 21.35
N VAL A 188 23.38 29.32 22.24
CA VAL A 188 23.44 29.58 23.68
C VAL A 188 24.75 29.07 24.27
N ALA A 189 25.17 27.85 23.94
CA ALA A 189 26.42 27.27 24.42
C ALA A 189 27.67 28.09 24.04
N ALA A 190 27.62 28.83 22.93
CA ALA A 190 28.72 29.70 22.50
C ALA A 190 28.86 31.00 23.33
N SER A 191 27.82 31.39 24.07
CA SER A 191 27.77 32.65 24.83
C SER A 191 27.87 32.48 26.35
N VAL A 192 28.05 31.24 26.83
CA VAL A 192 28.11 30.90 28.25
C VAL A 192 29.42 30.19 28.61
N PRO A 193 29.84 30.21 29.90
CA PRO A 193 30.93 29.40 30.41
C PRO A 193 30.81 27.91 30.05
N GLN A 194 31.95 27.22 29.90
CA GLN A 194 32.02 25.86 29.36
C GLN A 194 31.27 24.81 30.19
N ASP A 195 31.23 24.98 31.50
CA ASP A 195 30.46 24.16 32.45
C ASP A 195 28.94 24.31 32.23
N ILE A 196 28.45 25.52 31.96
CA ILE A 196 27.05 25.79 31.64
C ILE A 196 26.71 25.31 30.21
N ALA A 197 27.64 25.47 29.27
CA ALA A 197 27.48 25.04 27.88
C ALA A 197 27.21 23.53 27.76
N LEU A 198 27.85 22.71 28.60
CA LEU A 198 27.61 21.26 28.63
C LEU A 198 26.17 20.94 29.06
N VAL A 199 25.66 21.61 30.10
CA VAL A 199 24.29 21.43 30.59
C VAL A 199 23.27 21.78 29.49
N VAL A 200 23.46 22.89 28.79
CA VAL A 200 22.59 23.30 27.67
C VAL A 200 22.54 22.25 26.57
N LYS A 201 23.70 21.68 26.19
CA LYS A 201 23.77 20.60 25.18
C LYS A 201 23.05 19.32 25.63
N ILE A 202 23.18 18.95 26.91
CA ILE A 202 22.48 17.78 27.48
C ILE A 202 20.97 17.99 27.43
N VAL A 203 20.48 19.19 27.78
CA VAL A 203 19.05 19.53 27.69
C VAL A 203 18.55 19.40 26.25
N GLY A 204 19.28 19.95 25.27
CA GLY A 204 18.95 19.79 23.85
C GLY A 204 18.86 18.33 23.41
N PHE A 205 19.85 17.53 23.80
CA PHE A 205 19.88 16.09 23.52
C PHE A 205 18.66 15.36 24.10
N VAL A 206 18.28 15.65 25.35
CA VAL A 206 17.12 15.04 26.01
C VAL A 206 15.82 15.40 25.29
N VAL A 207 15.67 16.64 24.84
CA VAL A 207 14.51 17.07 24.05
C VAL A 207 14.44 16.32 22.72
N SER A 208 15.56 16.22 22.01
CA SER A 208 15.64 15.48 20.73
C SER A 208 15.30 13.99 20.91
N LEU A 209 15.80 13.37 21.98
CA LEU A 209 15.47 11.98 22.32
C LEU A 209 13.98 11.82 22.66
N GLY A 210 13.39 12.79 23.39
CA GLY A 210 11.97 12.81 23.69
C GLY A 210 11.10 12.82 22.42
N MET A 211 11.50 13.57 21.40
CA MET A 211 10.81 13.58 20.10
C MET A 211 10.92 12.22 19.38
N ALA A 212 12.09 11.58 19.41
CA ALA A 212 12.24 10.24 18.85
C ALA A 212 11.33 9.22 19.57
N VAL A 213 11.27 9.26 20.90
CA VAL A 213 10.38 8.40 21.71
C VAL A 213 8.91 8.64 21.35
N LEU A 214 8.49 9.89 21.16
CA LEU A 214 7.12 10.22 20.74
C LEU A 214 6.76 9.52 19.42
N PHE A 215 7.65 9.55 18.43
CA PHE A 215 7.42 8.86 17.16
C PHE A 215 7.43 7.34 17.30
N VAL A 216 8.25 6.77 18.18
CA VAL A 216 8.17 5.33 18.51
C VAL A 216 6.78 5.00 19.08
N VAL A 217 6.25 5.81 19.99
CA VAL A 217 4.90 5.61 20.55
C VAL A 217 3.83 5.67 19.45
N PHE A 218 3.91 6.62 18.52
CA PHE A 218 3.00 6.62 17.35
C PHE A 218 3.16 5.36 16.50
N GLY A 219 4.38 4.90 16.26
CA GLY A 219 4.65 3.65 15.53
C GLY A 219 4.01 2.43 16.20
N ILE A 220 4.10 2.32 17.53
CA ILE A 220 3.49 1.24 18.32
C ILE A 220 1.97 1.29 18.20
N LEU A 221 1.37 2.45 18.46
CA LEU A 221 -0.09 2.62 18.44
C LEU A 221 -0.68 2.47 17.04
N ALA A 222 0.02 2.96 16.01
CA ALA A 222 -0.36 2.79 14.62
C ALA A 222 -0.31 1.31 14.18
N ASN A 223 0.70 0.56 14.61
CA ASN A 223 0.77 -0.90 14.39
C ASN A 223 -0.34 -1.66 15.14
N GLN A 224 -0.82 -1.13 16.27
CA GLN A 224 -2.03 -1.60 16.96
C GLN A 224 -3.34 -1.13 16.31
N ARG A 225 -3.29 -0.63 15.06
CA ARG A 225 -4.46 -0.17 14.28
C ARG A 225 -5.22 1.00 14.93
N ARG A 226 -4.58 1.76 15.83
CA ARG A 226 -5.18 2.97 16.41
C ARG A 226 -5.15 4.12 15.40
N LYS A 227 -6.27 4.34 14.69
CA LYS A 227 -6.38 5.37 13.63
C LYS A 227 -5.92 6.77 14.06
N TRP A 228 -6.23 7.17 15.28
CA TRP A 228 -5.85 8.50 15.79
C TRP A 228 -4.32 8.68 15.83
N ALA A 229 -3.54 7.60 16.07
CA ALA A 229 -2.08 7.69 16.13
C ALA A 229 -1.47 8.05 14.77
N PHE A 230 -2.03 7.51 13.68
CA PHE A 230 -1.67 7.95 12.32
C PHE A 230 -1.97 9.43 12.11
N ILE A 231 -3.18 9.88 12.46
CA ILE A 231 -3.63 11.25 12.20
C ILE A 231 -2.80 12.25 13.01
N VAL A 232 -2.70 12.04 14.32
CA VAL A 232 -1.95 12.94 15.21
C VAL A 232 -0.48 12.92 14.85
N GLY A 233 0.12 11.73 14.61
CA GLY A 233 1.52 11.63 14.20
C GLY A 233 1.80 12.33 12.85
N MET A 234 0.90 12.21 11.88
CA MET A 234 1.00 12.94 10.60
C MET A 234 0.88 14.45 10.78
N VAL A 235 -0.01 14.92 11.65
CA VAL A 235 -0.15 16.36 11.92
C VAL A 235 1.11 16.90 12.59
N VAL A 236 1.61 16.22 13.62
CA VAL A 236 2.86 16.61 14.32
C VAL A 236 4.04 16.63 13.33
N TYR A 237 4.20 15.58 12.53
CA TYR A 237 5.26 15.48 11.54
C TYR A 237 5.11 16.50 10.39
N GLY A 238 3.88 16.80 9.98
CA GLY A 238 3.61 17.82 8.97
C GLY A 238 3.92 19.23 9.46
N LEU A 239 3.56 19.56 10.70
CA LEU A 239 3.91 20.83 11.33
C LEU A 239 5.43 20.98 11.49
N ASP A 240 6.12 19.91 11.86
CA ASP A 240 7.59 19.84 11.87
C ASP A 240 8.17 20.12 10.48
N GLY A 241 7.56 19.55 9.43
CA GLY A 241 7.90 19.81 8.04
C GLY A 241 7.84 21.29 7.63
N LEU A 242 6.92 22.07 8.19
CA LEU A 242 6.79 23.50 7.89
C LEU A 242 7.99 24.33 8.35
N LEU A 243 8.75 23.85 9.34
CA LEU A 243 9.98 24.50 9.78
C LEU A 243 11.02 24.56 8.65
N PHE A 244 11.05 23.55 7.78
CA PHE A 244 11.98 23.50 6.64
C PHE A 244 11.66 24.53 5.56
N ILE A 245 10.38 24.92 5.42
CA ILE A 245 10.01 26.03 4.53
C ILE A 245 10.61 27.32 5.08
N TRP A 246 10.54 27.53 6.39
CA TRP A 246 11.07 28.74 7.04
C TRP A 246 12.58 28.87 6.89
N VAL A 247 13.34 27.77 7.02
CA VAL A 247 14.79 27.75 6.79
C VAL A 247 15.20 27.51 5.32
N GLN A 248 14.23 27.48 4.40
CA GLN A 248 14.42 27.25 2.96
C GLN A 248 15.12 25.94 2.58
N ASP A 249 14.99 24.90 3.40
CA ASP A 249 15.52 23.56 3.12
C ASP A 249 14.48 22.71 2.36
N TRP A 250 14.47 22.89 1.04
CA TRP A 250 13.54 22.21 0.15
C TRP A 250 13.76 20.70 0.07
N TRP A 251 14.99 20.21 0.33
CA TRP A 251 15.29 18.77 0.30
C TRP A 251 14.69 18.07 1.50
N SER A 252 14.89 18.61 2.71
CA SER A 252 14.26 18.12 3.93
C SER A 252 12.73 18.17 3.82
N PHE A 253 12.18 19.28 3.30
CA PHE A 253 10.75 19.42 3.07
C PHE A 253 10.20 18.36 2.08
N GLY A 254 10.90 18.11 0.97
CA GLY A 254 10.53 17.08 0.01
C GLY A 254 10.50 15.68 0.63
N PHE A 255 11.47 15.36 1.49
CA PHE A 255 11.47 14.10 2.23
C PHE A 255 10.29 14.00 3.21
N HIS A 256 9.92 15.10 3.88
CA HIS A 256 8.73 15.12 4.75
C HIS A 256 7.46 14.79 3.97
N LEU A 257 7.30 15.32 2.76
CA LEU A 257 6.15 14.98 1.90
C LEU A 257 6.14 13.50 1.51
N LEU A 258 7.29 12.90 1.22
CA LEU A 258 7.42 11.47 0.93
C LEU A 258 6.97 10.61 2.12
N VAL A 259 7.45 10.94 3.32
CA VAL A 259 7.08 10.22 4.53
C VAL A 259 5.60 10.42 4.86
N LEU A 260 5.06 11.63 4.73
CA LEU A 260 3.62 11.90 4.88
C LEU A 260 2.79 11.08 3.90
N TYR A 261 3.23 10.96 2.64
CA TYR A 261 2.57 10.12 1.66
C TYR A 261 2.58 8.65 2.08
N ALA A 262 3.70 8.13 2.59
CA ALA A 262 3.79 6.76 3.06
C ALA A 262 2.92 6.48 4.31
N LEU A 263 2.87 7.42 5.25
CA LEU A 263 1.97 7.37 6.42
C LEU A 263 0.50 7.40 5.97
N TYR A 264 0.16 8.27 5.03
CA TYR A 264 -1.19 8.36 4.45
C TYR A 264 -1.59 7.05 3.75
N ALA A 265 -0.69 6.42 2.99
CA ALA A 265 -0.92 5.13 2.38
C ALA A 265 -1.24 4.04 3.42
N GLY A 266 -0.55 4.05 4.56
CA GLY A 266 -0.83 3.18 5.71
C GLY A 266 -2.21 3.44 6.32
N LEU A 267 -2.57 4.70 6.58
CA LEU A 267 -3.87 5.10 7.11
C LEU A 267 -5.02 4.70 6.17
N ARG A 268 -4.82 4.88 4.86
CA ARG A 268 -5.79 4.48 3.84
C ARG A 268 -6.01 2.95 3.85
N ALA A 269 -4.93 2.17 3.94
CA ALA A 269 -5.03 0.71 4.05
C ALA A 269 -5.76 0.28 5.34
N LEU A 270 -5.52 0.98 6.46
CA LEU A 270 -6.25 0.75 7.71
C LEU A 270 -7.76 1.04 7.59
N ASN A 271 -8.14 2.08 6.84
CA ASN A 271 -9.55 2.36 6.57
C ASN A 271 -10.21 1.28 5.73
N GLN A 272 -9.51 0.78 4.70
CA GLN A 272 -10.00 -0.32 3.85
C GLN A 272 -10.14 -1.63 4.65
N LEU A 273 -9.19 -1.95 5.53
CA LEU A 273 -9.32 -3.11 6.43
C LEU A 273 -10.56 -3.02 7.33
N ALA A 274 -10.84 -1.84 7.87
CA ALA A 274 -12.03 -1.63 8.71
C ALA A 274 -13.33 -1.79 7.90
N GLU A 275 -13.34 -1.39 6.63
CA GLU A 275 -14.49 -1.57 5.74
C GLU A 275 -14.71 -3.05 5.40
N VAL A 276 -13.64 -3.77 5.02
CA VAL A 276 -13.72 -5.22 4.76
C VAL A 276 -14.19 -5.99 5.99
N ALA A 277 -13.75 -5.61 7.20
CA ALA A 277 -14.22 -6.22 8.45
C ALA A 277 -15.70 -5.93 8.75
N ARG A 278 -16.19 -4.72 8.42
CA ARG A 278 -17.62 -4.36 8.58
C ARG A 278 -18.53 -5.10 7.61
N LEU A 279 -18.06 -5.37 6.39
CA LEU A 279 -18.79 -6.10 5.36
C LEU A 279 -18.84 -7.61 5.58
N LYS A 280 -18.07 -8.13 6.56
CA LYS A 280 -18.22 -9.49 7.11
C LYS A 280 -18.95 -9.40 8.47
N PRO A 281 -20.25 -9.05 8.55
CA PRO A 281 -20.97 -9.15 9.81
C PRO A 281 -21.13 -10.63 10.16
N GLY A 282 -20.53 -11.05 11.29
CA GLY A 282 -20.81 -12.28 12.04
C GLY A 282 -21.04 -13.57 11.23
N GLU A 283 -20.01 -14.41 11.16
CA GLU A 283 -20.24 -15.84 11.43
C GLU A 283 -20.75 -16.02 12.87
#